data_AF-A0A0G0PYR5-F1
#
_entry.id   AF-A0A0G0PYR5-F1
#
_cell.length_a   1.000
_cell.length_b   1.000
_cell.length_c   1.000
_cell.angle_alpha   90.00
_cell.angle_beta   90.00
_cell.angle_gamma   90.00
#
_symmetry.space_group_name_H-M   'P 1'
#
loop_
_entity.id
_entity.type
_entity.pdbx_description
1 polymer ?
#
loop_
_entity_poly.entity_id
_entity_poly.type
_entity_poly.pdbx_seq_one_letter_code
_entity_poly.pdbx_strand_id
1 'polypeptide(L)'
;MVQIQSAGDNEITLISSRNQTVVPAKIRRKLGLKSGDQLIWRIVKIGDQYKILAEPAPKSWADYTLGLGKNTWKNVNLEEYIENLRNEWQK
;
A
#
# COMPACT_ATOMS: atom_id res chain seq x y z
N MET A 1 -8.83 14.52 8.46
CA MET A 1 -9.96 13.70 7.98
C MET A 1 -9.93 13.73 6.46
N VAL A 2 -9.56 12.62 5.80
CA VAL A 2 -9.56 12.57 4.33
C VAL A 2 -10.97 12.21 3.88
N GLN A 3 -11.68 13.17 3.27
CA GLN A 3 -12.96 12.92 2.64
C GLN A 3 -12.72 12.09 1.37
N ILE A 4 -13.12 10.82 1.39
CA ILE A 4 -13.21 10.01 0.17
C ILE A 4 -14.52 10.43 -0.50
N GLN A 5 -14.45 11.34 -1.47
CA GLN A 5 -15.58 11.67 -2.33
C GLN A 5 -16.07 10.40 -3.02
N SER A 6 -17.28 9.95 -2.67
CA SER A 6 -17.91 8.78 -3.26
C SER A 6 -18.51 9.12 -4.64
N ALA A 7 -17.64 9.32 -5.62
CA ALA A 7 -17.97 9.08 -7.02
C ALA A 7 -17.54 7.65 -7.36
N GLY A 8 -18.13 6.67 -6.66
CA GLY A 8 -17.67 5.28 -6.69
C GLY A 8 -18.47 4.45 -7.67
N ASP A 9 -17.80 3.95 -8.71
CA ASP A 9 -18.30 2.83 -9.53
C ASP A 9 -18.51 1.60 -8.63
N ASN A 10 -19.69 1.47 -8.04
CA ASN A 10 -20.01 0.38 -7.13
C ASN A 10 -20.48 -0.83 -7.94
N GLU A 11 -19.77 -1.94 -7.78
CA GLU A 11 -20.10 -3.23 -8.40
C GLU A 11 -20.15 -4.29 -7.31
N ILE A 12 -21.20 -5.12 -7.30
CA ILE A 12 -21.40 -6.16 -6.29
C ILE A 12 -21.02 -7.50 -6.89
N THR A 13 -20.26 -8.29 -6.14
CA THR A 13 -19.86 -9.65 -6.53
C THR A 13 -20.07 -10.59 -5.36
N LEU A 14 -20.42 -11.84 -5.67
CA LEU A 14 -20.60 -12.89 -4.68
C LEU A 14 -19.27 -13.58 -4.42
N ILE A 15 -19.04 -13.96 -3.16
CA ILE A 15 -17.95 -14.86 -2.81
C ILE A 15 -18.40 -16.28 -3.15
N SER A 16 -17.65 -16.94 -4.02
CA SER A 16 -17.86 -18.35 -4.39
C SER A 16 -17.62 -19.27 -3.20
N SER A 17 -18.07 -20.52 -3.30
CA SER A 17 -17.87 -21.56 -2.28
C SER A 17 -16.39 -21.84 -1.95
N ARG A 18 -15.46 -21.43 -2.82
CA ARG A 18 -14.01 -21.54 -2.58
C ARG A 18 -13.40 -20.31 -1.89
N ASN A 19 -14.24 -19.43 -1.33
CA ASN A 19 -13.83 -18.17 -0.70
C ASN A 19 -13.11 -17.20 -1.65
N GLN A 20 -13.53 -17.17 -2.93
CA GLN A 20 -12.96 -16.30 -3.96
C GLN A 20 -14.06 -15.41 -4.57
N THR A 21 -13.72 -14.18 -4.92
CA THR A 21 -14.59 -13.30 -5.73
C THR A 21 -13.86 -12.82 -6.98
N VAL A 22 -14.61 -12.53 -8.03
CA VAL A 22 -14.08 -12.02 -9.29
C VAL A 22 -13.98 -10.50 -9.18
N VAL A 23 -12.85 -9.90 -9.56
CA VAL A 23 -12.75 -8.43 -9.67
C VAL A 23 -13.60 -7.98 -10.87
N PRO A 24 -14.63 -7.13 -10.72
CA PRO A 24 -15.52 -6.71 -11.81
C PRO A 24 -14.79 -6.12 -13.02
N ALA A 25 -15.32 -6.35 -14.22
CA ALA A 25 -14.69 -5.92 -15.47
C ALA A 25 -14.44 -4.40 -15.52
N LYS A 26 -15.38 -3.60 -15.01
CA LYS A 26 -15.25 -2.14 -14.93
C LYS A 26 -14.06 -1.72 -14.07
N ILE A 27 -13.91 -2.33 -12.89
CA ILE A 27 -12.81 -2.08 -11.96
C ILE A 27 -11.47 -2.53 -12.57
N ARG A 28 -11.42 -3.73 -13.17
CA ARG A 28 -10.19 -4.21 -13.84
C ARG A 28 -9.70 -3.25 -14.92
N ARG A 29 -10.61 -2.77 -15.78
CA ARG A 29 -10.27 -1.82 -16.85
C ARG A 29 -9.78 -0.49 -16.30
N LYS A 30 -10.44 0.04 -15.27
CA LYS A 30 -10.08 1.32 -14.64
C LYS A 30 -8.71 1.27 -13.98
N LEU A 31 -8.37 0.13 -13.35
CA LEU A 31 -7.09 -0.07 -12.66
C LEU A 31 -6.01 -0.71 -13.55
N GLY A 32 -6.31 -1.02 -14.82
CA GLY A 32 -5.36 -1.67 -15.73
C GLY A 32 -4.95 -3.10 -15.33
N LEU A 33 -5.76 -3.79 -14.51
CA LEU A 33 -5.48 -5.12 -13.99
C LEU A 33 -5.58 -6.19 -15.09
N LYS A 34 -4.59 -7.08 -15.12
CA LYS A 34 -4.49 -8.23 -16.03
C LYS A 34 -4.44 -9.54 -15.23
N SER A 35 -4.64 -10.65 -15.94
CA SER A 35 -4.43 -11.98 -15.35
C SER A 35 -3.00 -12.11 -14.85
N GLY A 36 -2.82 -12.60 -13.63
CA GLY A 36 -1.52 -12.74 -12.98
C GLY A 36 -1.05 -11.52 -12.17
N ASP A 37 -1.73 -10.36 -12.28
CA ASP A 37 -1.44 -9.24 -11.39
C ASP A 37 -1.80 -9.61 -9.95
N GLN A 38 -0.92 -9.23 -9.02
CA GLN A 38 -1.13 -9.45 -7.59
C GLN A 38 -1.91 -8.28 -6.98
N LEU A 39 -2.71 -8.57 -5.96
CA LEU A 39 -3.42 -7.58 -5.15
C LEU A 39 -2.94 -7.65 -3.71
N ILE A 40 -2.73 -6.48 -3.11
CA ILE A 40 -2.50 -6.33 -1.68
C ILE A 40 -3.86 -6.13 -1.02
N TRP A 41 -4.16 -6.96 -0.02
CA TRP A 41 -5.37 -6.88 0.77
C TRP A 41 -5.06 -6.30 2.14
N ARG A 42 -5.80 -5.28 2.55
CA ARG A 42 -5.69 -4.69 3.89
C ARG A 42 -7.06 -4.61 4.53
N ILE A 43 -7.09 -4.79 5.84
CA ILE A 43 -8.27 -4.52 6.66
C ILE A 43 -8.09 -3.14 7.26
N VAL A 44 -9.05 -2.26 7.04
CA VAL A 44 -9.07 -0.90 7.59
C VAL A 44 -10.33 -0.71 8.39
N LYS A 45 -10.23 -0.01 9.53
CA LYS A 45 -11.39 0.36 10.34
C LYS A 45 -11.81 1.78 9.98
N ILE A 46 -13.06 1.96 9.53
CA ILE A 46 -13.65 3.27 9.24
C ILE A 46 -14.90 3.43 10.11
N GLY A 47 -14.81 4.32 11.10
CA GLY A 47 -15.81 4.37 12.19
C GLY A 47 -15.82 3.05 12.95
N ASP A 48 -17.01 2.47 13.12
CA ASP A 48 -17.18 1.17 13.80
C ASP A 48 -17.21 -0.02 12.84
N GLN A 49 -16.95 0.20 11.55
CA GLN A 49 -16.99 -0.86 10.53
C GLN A 49 -15.60 -1.23 10.05
N TYR A 50 -15.35 -2.54 9.93
CA TYR A 50 -14.22 -3.05 9.18
C TYR A 50 -14.53 -3.01 7.70
N LYS A 51 -13.55 -2.57 6.91
CA LYS A 51 -13.59 -2.57 5.45
C LYS A 51 -12.34 -3.25 4.92
N ILE A 52 -12.47 -3.80 3.73
CA ILE A 52 -11.36 -4.39 2.99
C ILE A 52 -10.92 -3.39 1.92
N LEU A 53 -9.63 -3.08 1.90
CA LEU A 53 -8.99 -2.35 0.81
C LEU A 53 -8.18 -3.35 -0.02
N ALA A 54 -8.47 -3.40 -1.32
CA ALA A 54 -7.70 -4.17 -2.29
C ALA A 54 -7.03 -3.20 -3.27
N GLU A 55 -5.72 -3.30 -3.42
CA GLU A 55 -4.93 -2.45 -4.32
C GLU A 55 -3.97 -3.28 -5.18
N PRO A 56 -3.63 -2.85 -6.40
CA PRO A 56 -2.60 -3.51 -7.20
C PRO A 56 -1.27 -3.55 -6.47
N ALA A 57 -0.65 -4.73 -6.40
CA ALA A 57 0.71 -4.85 -5.92
C ALA A 57 1.67 -4.24 -6.96
N PRO A 58 2.77 -3.60 -6.52
CA PRO A 58 3.81 -3.17 -7.45
C PRO A 58 4.41 -4.35 -8.20
N LYS A 59 4.68 -4.18 -9.49
CA LYS A 59 5.34 -5.20 -10.31
C LYS A 59 6.79 -5.44 -9.89
N SER A 60 7.42 -4.43 -9.33
CA SER A 60 8.78 -4.46 -8.79
C SER A 60 8.78 -3.70 -7.47
N TRP A 61 9.00 -4.42 -6.37
CA TRP A 61 9.13 -3.80 -5.05
C TRP A 61 10.39 -2.96 -4.95
N ALA A 62 11.48 -3.36 -5.63
CA ALA A 62 12.70 -2.59 -5.69
C ALA A 62 12.44 -1.20 -6.29
N ASP A 63 11.80 -1.13 -7.45
CA ASP A 63 11.49 0.14 -8.10
C ASP A 63 10.48 0.96 -7.31
N TYR A 64 9.47 0.31 -6.74
CA TYR A 64 8.43 0.98 -5.95
C TYR A 64 8.96 1.60 -4.65
N THR A 65 9.94 0.96 -4.01
CA THR A 65 10.50 1.43 -2.74
C THR A 65 11.73 2.30 -2.92
N LEU A 66 12.30 2.35 -4.13
CA LEU A 66 13.47 3.14 -4.44
C LEU A 66 13.22 4.63 -4.13
N GLY A 67 14.05 5.19 -3.25
CA GLY A 67 13.99 6.62 -2.93
C GLY A 67 12.91 7.02 -1.93
N LEU A 68 12.13 6.09 -1.34
CA LEU A 68 11.19 6.42 -0.26
C LEU A 68 11.87 7.14 0.92
N GLY A 69 13.14 6.79 1.21
CA GLY A 69 13.94 7.40 2.27
C GLY A 69 14.76 8.63 1.84
N LYS A 70 14.62 9.12 0.60
CA LYS A 70 15.51 10.17 0.04
C LYS A 70 15.51 11.46 0.87
N ASN A 71 14.40 11.76 1.53
CA ASN A 71 14.24 12.98 2.32
C ASN A 71 14.38 12.74 3.82
N THR A 72 14.53 11.49 4.27
CA THR A 72 14.56 11.16 5.70
C THR A 72 15.73 11.82 6.41
N TRP A 73 16.87 12.00 5.72
CA TRP A 73 18.12 12.49 6.30
C TRP A 73 18.44 13.95 5.96
N LYS A 74 17.50 14.69 5.31
CA LYS A 74 17.78 16.04 4.81
C LYS A 74 18.17 17.07 5.87
N ASN A 75 17.70 16.89 7.10
CA ASN A 75 17.92 17.83 8.20
C ASN A 75 18.72 17.18 9.35
N VAL A 76 19.40 16.07 9.09
CA VAL A 76 20.23 15.38 10.08
C VAL A 76 21.69 15.66 9.74
N ASN A 77 22.45 16.11 10.73
CA ASN A 77 23.91 16.17 10.63
C ASN A 77 24.46 14.73 10.62
N LEU A 78 24.79 14.23 9.42
CA LEU A 78 25.18 12.84 9.21
C LEU A 78 26.46 12.48 9.96
N GLU A 79 27.46 13.35 9.93
CA GLU A 79 28.73 13.17 10.64
C GLU A 79 28.51 12.98 12.14
N GLU A 80 27.77 13.89 12.78
CA GLU A 80 27.48 13.83 14.22
C GLU A 80 26.65 12.60 14.58
N TYR A 81 25.66 12.24 13.76
CA TYR A 81 24.85 11.05 13.95
C TYR A 81 25.68 9.76 13.90
N ILE A 82 26.58 9.64 12.91
CA ILE A 82 27.45 8.47 12.76
C ILE A 82 28.46 8.39 13.91
N GLU A 83 29.00 9.52 14.36
CA GLU A 83 29.95 9.55 15.47
C GLU A 83 29.30 9.10 16.78
N ASN A 84 28.08 9.55 17.06
CA ASN A 84 27.30 9.09 18.21
C ASN A 84 27.05 7.57 18.17
N LEU A 85 26.62 7.03 17.01
CA LEU A 85 26.42 5.58 16.86
C LEU A 85 27.70 4.78 17.11
N ARG A 86 28.86 5.26 16.64
CA ARG A 86 30.15 4.58 16.86
C ARG A 86 30.54 4.57 18.34
N ASN A 87 30.32 5.69 19.03
CA ASN A 87 30.61 5.82 20.46
C ASN A 87 29.70 4.93 21.32
N GLU A 88 28.44 4.74 20.92
CA GLU A 88 27.51 3.82 21.59
C GLU A 88 27.98 2.36 21.53
N TRP A 89 28.58 1.93 20.42
CA TRP A 89 29.02 0.55 20.20
C TRP A 89 30.40 0.23 20.82
N GLN A 90 31.10 1.25 21.33
CA GLN A 90 32.39 1.11 22.03
C GLN A 90 32.23 0.94 23.55
N LYS A 91 30.99 0.96 24.06
CA LYS A 91 30.65 0.59 25.45
C LYS A 91 30.32 -0.89 25.55
#